data_AF-A0A261U069-F1
#
_entry.id   AF-A0A261U069-F1
#
_cell.length_a   1.000
_cell.length_b   1.000
_cell.length_c   1.000
_cell.angle_alpha   90.00
_cell.angle_beta   90.00
_cell.angle_gamma   90.00
#
_symmetry.space_group_name_H-M   'P 1'
#
loop_
_entity.id
_entity.type
_entity.pdbx_description
1 polymer ?
#
loop_
_entity_poly.entity_id
_entity_poly.type
_entity_poly.pdbx_seq_one_letter_code
_entity_poly.pdbx_strand_id
1 'polypeptide(L)'
;MQEGLVLTDADRAAINARACRELLMAVAAQGAMGLAAAAIAGIVAGTTAGVSALLGAGAYFLPNALFALRLLVNVVRSVRPNPVAFFLGEMIKLVMTALLLWLIWYLTHEWLVWPAVLLGLILTLKGYLLLLMFRKLS
;
A
#
# COMPACT_ATOMS: atom_id res chain seq x y z
N MET A 1 27.23 6.12 30.25
CA MET A 1 27.57 4.87 29.55
C MET A 1 26.25 4.19 29.22
N GLN A 2 25.69 4.44 28.03
CA GLN A 2 24.47 3.75 27.60
C GLN A 2 24.88 2.33 27.20
N GLU A 3 24.46 1.32 27.96
CA GLU A 3 24.56 -0.08 27.57
C GLU A 3 23.91 -0.20 26.19
N GLY A 4 24.74 -0.35 25.15
CA GLY A 4 24.26 -0.69 23.83
C GLY A 4 23.56 -2.03 23.96
N LEU A 5 22.23 -2.03 23.81
CA LEU A 5 21.39 -3.23 23.75
C LEU A 5 22.03 -4.20 22.73
N VAL A 6 22.80 -5.17 23.22
CA VAL A 6 23.36 -6.24 22.40
C VAL A 6 22.19 -7.15 22.08
N LEU A 7 21.44 -6.80 21.03
CA LEU A 7 20.33 -7.61 20.54
C LEU A 7 20.89 -8.98 20.13
N THR A 8 20.49 -10.00 20.88
CA THR A 8 20.78 -11.41 20.59
C THR A 8 20.24 -11.76 19.20
N ASP A 9 20.85 -12.73 18.51
CA ASP A 9 20.40 -13.13 17.18
C ASP A 9 18.93 -13.61 17.18
N ALA A 10 18.48 -14.19 18.30
CA ALA A 10 17.08 -14.56 18.53
C ALA A 10 16.13 -13.34 18.54
N ASP A 11 16.53 -12.23 19.17
CA ASP A 11 15.73 -11.00 19.23
C ASP A 11 15.60 -10.36 17.84
N ARG A 12 16.69 -10.37 17.07
CA ARG A 12 16.72 -9.87 15.69
C ARG A 12 15.81 -10.68 14.78
N ALA A 13 15.87 -12.01 14.88
CA ALA A 13 15.00 -12.91 14.11
C ALA A 13 13.51 -12.66 14.44
N ALA A 14 13.17 -12.50 15.72
CA ALA A 14 11.80 -12.24 16.15
C ALA A 14 11.29 -10.86 15.69
N ILE A 15 12.15 -9.82 15.70
CA ILE A 15 11.82 -8.49 15.16
C ILE A 15 11.58 -8.56 13.65
N ASN A 16 12.45 -9.23 12.90
CA ASN A 16 12.33 -9.37 11.45
C ASN A 16 11.04 -10.12 11.07
N ALA A 17 10.73 -11.22 11.75
CA ALA A 17 9.50 -11.98 11.51
C ALA A 17 8.23 -11.13 11.75
N ARG A 18 8.22 -10.33 12.83
CA ARG A 18 7.13 -9.37 13.09
C ARG A 18 7.04 -8.31 12.00
N ALA A 19 8.15 -7.69 11.62
CA ALA A 19 8.17 -6.67 10.57
C ALA A 19 7.64 -7.21 9.23
N CYS A 20 8.07 -8.42 8.83
CA CYS A 20 7.56 -9.10 7.63
C CYS A 20 6.04 -9.30 7.69
N ARG A 21 5.52 -9.81 8.81
CA ARG A 21 4.08 -10.03 9.00
C ARG A 21 3.29 -8.74 8.92
N GLU A 22 3.74 -7.68 9.59
CA GLU A 22 3.06 -6.38 9.58
C GLU A 22 3.07 -5.76 8.17
N LEU A 23 4.17 -5.86 7.42
CA LEU A 23 4.24 -5.39 6.02
C LEU A 23 3.25 -6.14 5.13
N LEU A 24 3.19 -7.47 5.25
CA LEU A 24 2.27 -8.30 4.47
C LEU A 24 0.81 -8.00 4.81
N MET A 25 0.48 -7.86 6.09
CA MET A 25 -0.87 -7.51 6.53
C MET A 25 -1.28 -6.12 6.07
N ALA A 26 -0.37 -5.15 6.09
CA ALA A 26 -0.64 -3.81 5.57
C ALA A 26 -0.98 -3.84 4.08
N VAL A 27 -0.19 -4.54 3.26
CA VAL A 27 -0.47 -4.70 1.82
C VAL A 27 -1.80 -5.43 1.60
N ALA A 28 -2.08 -6.51 2.33
CA ALA A 28 -3.35 -7.22 2.23
C ALA A 28 -4.55 -6.33 2.57
N ALA A 29 -4.47 -5.53 3.63
CA ALA A 29 -5.51 -4.59 4.03
C ALA A 29 -5.75 -3.50 2.98
N GLN A 30 -4.68 -2.98 2.35
CA GLN A 30 -4.81 -2.02 1.26
C GLN A 30 -5.52 -2.62 0.04
N GLY A 31 -5.15 -3.85 -0.34
CA GLY A 31 -5.81 -4.59 -1.42
C GLY A 31 -7.29 -4.80 -1.13
N ALA A 32 -7.62 -5.25 0.10
CA ALA A 32 -9.00 -5.42 0.53
C ALA A 32 -9.80 -4.11 0.49
N MET A 33 -9.22 -2.99 0.94
CA MET A 33 -9.88 -1.67 0.82
C MET A 33 -10.11 -1.25 -0.62
N GLY A 34 -9.17 -1.51 -1.53
CA GLY A 34 -9.33 -1.22 -2.95
C GLY A 34 -10.48 -2.00 -3.58
N LEU A 35 -10.57 -3.30 -3.26
CA LEU A 35 -11.68 -4.15 -3.70
C LEU A 35 -13.01 -3.70 -3.10
N ALA A 36 -13.04 -3.31 -1.82
CA ALA A 36 -14.24 -2.78 -1.19
C ALA A 36 -14.69 -1.47 -1.85
N ALA A 37 -13.76 -0.55 -2.15
CA ALA A 37 -14.06 0.69 -2.85
C ALA A 37 -14.67 0.43 -4.23
N ALA A 38 -14.12 -0.53 -4.97
CA ALA A 38 -14.65 -0.94 -6.27
C ALA A 38 -16.05 -1.56 -6.18
N ALA A 39 -16.29 -2.42 -5.18
CA ALA A 39 -17.60 -3.00 -4.96
C ALA A 39 -18.64 -1.92 -4.62
N ILE A 40 -18.29 -0.99 -3.72
CA ILE A 40 -19.17 0.13 -3.33
C ILE A 40 -19.49 1.00 -4.56
N ALA A 41 -18.47 1.42 -5.32
CA ALA A 41 -18.67 2.22 -6.52
C ALA A 41 -19.50 1.49 -7.59
N GLY A 42 -19.24 0.19 -7.77
CA GLY A 42 -19.96 -0.67 -8.69
C GLY A 42 -21.45 -0.81 -8.36
N ILE A 43 -21.77 -0.99 -7.08
CA ILE A 43 -23.16 -1.13 -6.59
C ILE A 43 -23.90 0.22 -6.68
N VAL A 44 -23.24 1.32 -6.32
CA VAL A 44 -23.89 2.64 -6.23
C VAL A 44 -24.04 3.32 -7.58
N ALA A 45 -23.04 3.19 -8.46
CA ALA A 45 -22.92 3.97 -9.69
C ALA A 45 -22.67 3.12 -10.95
N GLY A 46 -22.74 1.80 -10.83
CA GLY A 46 -22.64 0.85 -11.94
C GLY A 46 -21.22 0.38 -12.25
N THR A 47 -21.11 -0.59 -13.16
CA THR A 47 -19.86 -1.30 -13.49
C THR A 47 -18.72 -0.36 -13.87
N THR A 48 -18.99 0.69 -14.65
CA THR A 48 -18.00 1.67 -15.08
C THR A 48 -17.36 2.40 -13.89
N ALA A 49 -18.15 2.74 -12.87
CA ALA A 49 -17.65 3.34 -11.63
C ALA A 49 -16.83 2.32 -10.83
N GLY A 50 -17.27 1.06 -10.75
CA GLY A 50 -16.51 -0.01 -10.11
C GLY A 50 -15.12 -0.23 -10.75
N VAL A 51 -15.05 -0.27 -12.08
CA VAL A 51 -13.78 -0.38 -12.83
C VAL A 51 -12.92 0.87 -12.61
N SER A 52 -13.52 2.06 -12.65
CA SER A 52 -12.81 3.32 -12.37
C SER A 52 -12.18 3.32 -10.97
N ALA A 53 -12.90 2.82 -9.97
CA ALA A 53 -12.38 2.67 -8.61
C ALA A 53 -11.25 1.63 -8.52
N LEU A 54 -11.34 0.49 -9.25
CA LEU A 54 -10.23 -0.46 -9.34
C LEU A 54 -8.97 0.17 -9.93
N LEU A 55 -9.12 0.97 -10.99
CA LEU A 55 -7.99 1.66 -11.62
C LEU A 55 -7.34 2.67 -10.65
N GLY A 56 -8.15 3.46 -9.94
CA GLY A 56 -7.66 4.37 -8.91
C GLY A 56 -6.97 3.66 -7.74
N ALA A 57 -7.55 2.57 -7.25
CA ALA A 57 -6.95 1.73 -6.21
C ALA A 57 -5.61 1.14 -6.70
N GLY A 58 -5.56 0.62 -7.92
CA GLY A 58 -4.38 0.04 -8.54
C GLY A 58 -3.23 1.04 -8.71
N ALA A 59 -3.55 2.29 -9.08
CA ALA A 59 -2.57 3.36 -9.28
C ALA A 59 -1.75 3.66 -8.02
N TYR A 60 -2.34 3.49 -6.83
CA TYR A 60 -1.63 3.62 -5.56
C TYR A 60 -1.10 2.27 -5.05
N PHE A 61 -1.90 1.21 -5.15
CA PHE A 61 -1.57 -0.10 -4.62
C PHE A 61 -0.29 -0.68 -5.23
N LEU A 62 -0.15 -0.60 -6.56
CA LEU A 62 0.96 -1.21 -7.28
C LEU A 62 2.34 -0.65 -6.85
N PRO A 63 2.59 0.67 -6.90
CA PRO A 63 3.87 1.21 -6.44
C PRO A 63 4.07 0.98 -4.93
N ASN A 64 3.00 1.03 -4.12
CA ASN A 64 3.13 0.77 -2.69
C ASN A 64 3.50 -0.69 -2.37
N ALA A 65 2.91 -1.65 -3.06
CA ALA A 65 3.20 -3.07 -2.90
C ALA A 65 4.64 -3.40 -3.33
N LEU A 66 5.12 -2.83 -4.43
CA LEU A 66 6.52 -2.99 -4.88
C LEU A 66 7.52 -2.47 -3.84
N PHE A 67 7.23 -1.32 -3.23
CA PHE A 67 8.07 -0.79 -2.16
C PHE A 67 8.01 -1.64 -0.89
N ALA A 68 6.83 -2.11 -0.49
CA ALA A 68 6.69 -3.02 0.64
C ALA A 68 7.45 -4.33 0.40
N LEU A 69 7.44 -4.87 -0.82
CA LEU A 69 8.24 -6.02 -1.22
C LEU A 69 9.74 -5.73 -1.12
N ARG A 70 10.20 -4.56 -1.59
CA ARG A 70 11.60 -4.13 -1.43
C ARG A 70 12.00 -4.08 0.06
N LEU A 71 11.13 -3.55 0.93
CA LEU A 71 11.37 -3.54 2.37
C LEU A 71 11.41 -4.95 2.95
N LEU A 72 10.49 -5.82 2.55
CA LEU A 72 10.46 -7.23 2.95
C LEU A 72 11.77 -7.94 2.60
N VAL A 73 12.26 -7.77 1.36
CA VAL A 73 13.54 -8.33 0.91
C VAL A 73 14.70 -7.79 1.75
N ASN A 74 14.71 -6.49 2.08
CA ASN A 74 15.75 -5.89 2.91
C ASN A 74 15.74 -6.45 4.35
N VAL A 75 14.55 -6.66 4.94
CA VAL A 75 14.39 -7.27 6.27
C VAL A 75 14.92 -8.71 6.27
N VAL A 76 14.51 -9.52 5.27
CA VAL A 76 14.96 -10.91 5.14
C VAL A 76 16.48 -11.00 4.93
N ARG A 77 17.06 -10.10 4.13
CA ARG A 77 18.50 -10.04 3.88
C ARG A 77 19.30 -9.34 4.98
N SER A 78 18.66 -8.90 6.07
CA SER A 78 19.30 -8.13 7.15
C SER A 78 20.11 -6.93 6.64
N VAL A 79 19.63 -6.28 5.58
CA VAL A 79 20.27 -5.09 5.00
C VAL A 79 20.09 -3.93 5.97
N ARG A 80 21.17 -3.18 6.24
CA ARG A 80 21.10 -2.01 7.12
C ARG A 80 20.07 -1.01 6.58
N PRO A 81 19.12 -0.53 7.41
CA PRO A 81 18.17 0.49 6.99
C PRO A 81 18.91 1.75 6.54
N ASN A 82 18.63 2.22 5.32
CA ASN A 82 19.14 3.48 4.80
C ASN A 82 17.96 4.48 4.69
N PRO A 83 17.89 5.51 5.54
CA PRO A 83 16.82 6.50 5.52
C PRO A 83 16.70 7.22 4.16
N VAL A 84 17.82 7.55 3.53
CA VAL A 84 17.82 8.23 2.22
C VAL A 84 17.21 7.33 1.15
N ALA A 85 17.59 6.05 1.14
CA ALA A 85 17.05 5.09 0.19
C ALA A 85 15.56 4.76 0.43
N PHE A 86 15.09 4.92 1.67
CA PHE A 86 13.68 4.85 2.04
C PHE A 86 12.91 6.05 1.48
N PHE A 87 13.34 7.27 1.80
CA PHE A 87 12.69 8.50 1.30
C PHE A 87 12.68 8.60 -0.23
N LEU A 88 13.77 8.22 -0.88
CA LEU A 88 13.82 8.19 -2.35
C LEU A 88 12.80 7.19 -2.91
N GLY A 89 12.62 6.05 -2.26
CA GLY A 89 11.60 5.08 -2.65
C GLY A 89 10.18 5.61 -2.43
N GLU A 90 9.92 6.37 -1.37
CA GLU A 90 8.65 7.09 -1.18
C GLU A 90 8.38 8.09 -2.31
N MET A 91 9.39 8.88 -2.70
CA MET A 91 9.25 9.83 -3.81
C MET A 91 8.98 9.13 -5.15
N ILE A 92 9.71 8.04 -5.44
CA ILE A 92 9.50 7.25 -6.66
C ILE A 92 8.08 6.69 -6.69
N LYS A 93 7.55 6.21 -5.56
CA LYS A 93 6.16 5.73 -5.49
C LYS A 93 5.16 6.81 -5.87
N LEU A 94 5.32 8.02 -5.34
CA LEU A 94 4.42 9.13 -5.66
C LEU A 94 4.46 9.48 -7.14
N VAL A 95 5.65 9.54 -7.74
CA VAL A 95 5.82 9.77 -9.17
C VAL A 95 5.18 8.64 -9.98
N MET A 96 5.40 7.38 -9.60
CA MET A 96 4.77 6.23 -10.25
C MET A 96 3.24 6.28 -10.15
N THR A 97 2.67 6.64 -9.00
CA THR A 97 1.22 6.80 -8.85
C THR A 97 0.69 7.89 -9.76
N ALA A 98 1.36 9.04 -9.83
CA ALA A 98 0.98 10.12 -10.74
C ALA A 98 1.04 9.70 -12.22
N LEU A 99 2.10 9.00 -12.62
CA LEU A 99 2.25 8.46 -13.98
C LEU A 99 1.19 7.40 -14.31
N LEU A 100 0.85 6.53 -13.36
CA LEU A 100 -0.20 5.53 -13.53
C LEU A 100 -1.58 6.19 -13.66
N LEU A 101 -1.88 7.20 -12.85
CA LEU A 101 -3.13 7.96 -12.97
C LEU A 101 -3.20 8.69 -14.32
N TRP A 102 -2.11 9.30 -14.76
CA TRP A 102 -2.03 9.92 -16.07
C TRP A 102 -2.24 8.90 -17.19
N LEU A 103 -1.61 7.73 -17.10
CA LEU A 103 -1.77 6.64 -18.07
C LEU A 103 -3.20 6.10 -18.09
N ILE A 104 -3.82 5.92 -16.92
CA ILE A 104 -5.23 5.53 -16.80
C ILE A 104 -6.11 6.55 -17.50
N TRP A 105 -5.94 7.84 -17.19
CA TRP A 105 -6.70 8.90 -17.84
C TRP A 105 -6.50 8.87 -19.36
N TYR A 106 -5.25 8.81 -19.84
CA TYR A 106 -4.94 8.75 -21.26
C TYR A 106 -5.67 7.60 -21.96
N LEU A 107 -5.68 6.41 -21.37
CA LEU A 107 -6.27 5.20 -21.95
C LEU A 107 -7.80 5.10 -21.80
N THR A 108 -8.41 5.78 -20.81
CA THR A 108 -9.81 5.54 -20.42
C THR A 108 -10.67 6.80 -20.27
N HIS A 109 -10.15 7.97 -20.67
CA HIS A 109 -10.80 9.28 -20.49
C HIS A 109 -12.26 9.34 -20.94
N GLU A 110 -12.65 8.58 -21.97
CA GLU A 110 -14.02 8.56 -22.53
C GLU A 110 -15.09 8.05 -21.56
N TRP A 111 -14.73 7.19 -20.61
CA TRP A 111 -15.69 6.55 -19.69
C TRP A 111 -15.24 6.57 -18.23
N LEU A 112 -14.12 7.24 -17.93
CA LEU A 112 -13.54 7.29 -16.59
C LEU A 112 -14.41 8.10 -15.63
N VAL A 113 -14.82 7.46 -14.53
CA VAL A 113 -15.57 8.13 -13.45
C VAL A 113 -14.60 8.59 -12.37
N TRP A 114 -14.11 9.83 -12.49
CA TRP A 114 -13.13 10.42 -11.57
C TRP A 114 -13.50 10.30 -10.07
N PRO A 115 -14.75 10.55 -9.63
CA PRO A 115 -15.11 10.34 -8.23
C PRO A 115 -14.84 8.91 -7.74
N ALA A 116 -15.06 7.92 -8.60
CA ALA A 116 -14.80 6.53 -8.27
C ALA A 116 -13.30 6.22 -8.25
N VAL A 117 -12.52 6.76 -9.19
CA VAL A 117 -11.05 6.67 -9.18
C VAL A 117 -10.50 7.20 -7.85
N LEU A 118 -10.94 8.39 -7.44
CA LEU A 118 -10.52 9.01 -6.18
C LEU A 118 -10.96 8.19 -4.96
N LEU A 119 -12.18 7.65 -4.98
CA LEU A 119 -12.66 6.76 -3.92
C LEU A 119 -11.76 5.54 -3.77
N GLY A 120 -11.45 4.86 -4.87
CA GLY A 120 -10.53 3.72 -4.90
C GLY A 120 -9.16 4.06 -4.33
N LEU A 121 -8.57 5.16 -4.82
CA LEU A 121 -7.25 5.63 -4.39
C LEU A 121 -7.22 5.95 -2.89
N ILE A 122 -8.19 6.73 -2.39
CA ILE A 122 -8.23 7.18 -0.99
C ILE A 122 -8.48 6.01 -0.03
N LEU A 123 -9.38 5.09 -0.36
CA LEU A 123 -9.67 3.94 0.49
C LEU A 123 -8.48 2.98 0.56
N THR A 124 -7.80 2.74 -0.56
CA THR A 124 -6.56 1.96 -0.58
C THR A 124 -5.45 2.65 0.23
N LEU A 125 -5.29 3.97 0.11
CA LEU A 125 -4.35 4.75 0.95
C LEU A 125 -4.66 4.59 2.45
N LYS A 126 -5.94 4.62 2.80
CA LYS A 126 -6.46 4.46 4.17
C LYS A 126 -6.55 2.99 4.62
N GLY A 127 -5.88 2.05 3.96
CA GLY A 127 -5.82 0.63 4.36
C GLY A 127 -5.41 0.39 5.82
N TYR A 128 -4.61 1.30 6.40
CA TYR A 128 -4.24 1.24 7.82
C TYR A 128 -5.44 1.41 8.78
N LEU A 129 -6.54 2.04 8.34
CA LEU A 129 -7.76 2.20 9.14
C LEU A 129 -8.41 0.84 9.42
N LEU A 130 -8.39 -0.05 8.43
CA LEU A 130 -8.84 -1.43 8.57
C LEU A 130 -7.97 -2.20 9.58
N LEU A 131 -6.65 -2.02 9.48
CA LEU A 131 -5.70 -2.62 10.42
C LEU A 131 -5.91 -2.11 11.86
N LEU A 132 -6.19 -0.81 12.03
CA LEU A 132 -6.50 -0.20 13.32
C LEU A 132 -7.85 -0.67 13.89
N MET A 133 -8.88 -0.83 13.05
CA MET A 133 -10.16 -1.38 13.48
C MET A 133 -10.02 -2.83 13.95
N PHE A 134 -9.28 -3.68 13.21
CA PHE A 134 -9.06 -5.07 13.60
C PHE A 134 -8.14 -5.22 14.82
N ARG A 135 -7.13 -4.36 15.00
CA ARG A 135 -6.29 -4.36 16.23
C ARG A 135 -7.00 -3.81 17.47
N LYS A 136 -8.09 -3.06 17.33
CA LYS A 136 -8.92 -2.63 18.46
C LYS A 136 -9.99 -3.66 18.86
N LEU A 137 -10.25 -4.64 18.01
CA LEU A 137 -11.23 -5.71 18.24
C LEU A 137 -10.61 -7.01 18.76
N SER A 138 -9.28 -7.06 18.90
CA SER A 138 -8.52 -8.16 19.49
C SER A 138 -7.82 -7.70 20.77
#